data_AF-A0A7G6XY86-F1
#
_entry.id   AF-A0A7G6XY86-F1
#
_cell.length_a   1.000
_cell.length_b   1.000
_cell.length_c   1.000
_cell.angle_alpha   90.00
_cell.angle_beta   90.00
_cell.angle_gamma   90.00
#
_symmetry.space_group_name_H-M   'P 1'
#
loop_
_entity.id
_entity.type
_entity.pdbx_description
1 polymer ?
#
loop_
_entity_poly.entity_id
_entity_poly.type
_entity_poly.pdbx_seq_one_letter_code
_entity_poly.pdbx_strand_id
1 'polypeptide(L)'
;MSLLLLLSALLSALTGVGAGARAPDRAQTVAEASIGAVQAATVRRSPAVRPLAVLPTIAAIAPLRAACAIAPVAVEPIFATRRRE
;
A
#
# COMPACT_ATOMS: atom_id res chain seq x y z
N MET A 1 28.97 60.33 11.75
CA MET A 1 28.01 59.19 11.68
C MET A 1 28.30 58.20 10.55
N SER A 2 29.19 58.48 9.60
CA SER A 2 29.51 57.58 8.47
C SER A 2 30.53 56.48 8.79
N LEU A 3 31.45 56.71 9.73
CA LEU A 3 32.56 55.78 10.03
C LEU A 3 32.08 54.49 10.72
N LEU A 4 31.06 54.59 11.59
CA LEU A 4 30.44 53.42 12.23
C LEU A 4 29.63 52.57 11.24
N LEU A 5 28.98 53.21 10.26
CA LEU A 5 28.28 52.51 9.18
C LEU A 5 29.27 51.76 8.28
N LEU A 6 30.42 52.36 8.01
CA LEU A 6 31.46 51.73 7.19
C LEU A 6 32.10 50.54 7.92
N LEU A 7 32.38 50.67 9.22
CA LEU A 7 32.90 49.57 10.04
C LEU A 7 31.90 48.41 10.19
N SER A 8 30.62 48.71 10.38
CA SER A 8 29.57 47.67 10.46
C SER A 8 29.37 46.96 9.12
N ALA A 9 29.43 47.67 7.99
CA ALA A 9 29.42 47.05 6.66
C ALA A 9 30.64 46.15 6.42
N LEU A 10 31.83 46.57 6.87
CA LEU A 10 33.07 45.79 6.72
C LEU A 10 33.06 44.52 7.57
N LEU A 11 32.59 44.61 8.81
CA LEU A 11 32.38 43.45 9.70
C LEU A 11 31.32 42.50 9.15
N SER A 12 30.24 43.01 8.57
CA SER A 12 29.19 42.20 7.94
C SER A 12 29.69 41.48 6.69
N ALA A 13 30.49 42.14 5.84
CA ALA A 13 31.09 41.51 4.67
C ALA A 13 32.09 40.41 5.05
N LEU A 14 32.94 40.65 6.06
CA LEU A 14 33.95 39.68 6.50
C LEU A 14 33.34 38.45 7.19
N THR A 15 32.24 38.64 7.95
CA THR A 15 31.53 37.56 8.63
C THR A 15 30.53 36.83 7.72
N GLY A 16 29.91 37.54 6.77
CA GLY A 16 28.99 36.97 5.78
C GLY A 16 29.68 36.03 4.78
N VAL A 17 30.92 36.33 4.40
CA VAL A 17 31.71 35.46 3.50
C VAL A 17 32.14 34.16 4.20
N GLY A 18 32.40 34.19 5.52
CA GLY A 18 32.72 33.01 6.31
C GLY A 18 31.52 32.07 6.54
N ALA A 19 30.31 32.63 6.65
CA ALA A 19 29.07 31.86 6.82
C ALA A 19 28.58 31.19 5.52
N GLY A 20 28.88 31.75 4.35
CA GLY A 20 28.53 31.15 3.05
C GLY A 20 29.44 30.01 2.59
N ALA A 21 30.65 29.89 3.15
CA ALA A 21 31.64 28.88 2.73
C ALA A 21 31.45 27.52 3.39
N ARG A 22 30.74 27.45 4.53
CA ARG A 22 30.23 26.19 5.06
C ARG A 22 28.75 26.20 4.73
N ALA A 23 28.30 25.29 3.88
CA ALA A 23 26.89 25.04 3.64
C ALA A 23 26.43 23.96 4.64
N PRO A 24 26.19 24.29 5.94
CA PRO A 24 25.73 23.31 6.91
C PRO A 24 24.41 22.69 6.46
N ASP A 25 23.58 23.47 5.76
CA ASP A 25 22.28 23.06 5.24
C ASP A 25 22.40 21.93 4.20
N ARG A 26 23.44 21.94 3.35
CA ARG A 26 23.71 20.85 2.40
C ARG A 26 24.23 19.59 3.08
N ALA A 27 25.09 19.76 4.09
CA ALA A 27 25.59 18.61 4.86
C ALA A 27 24.46 17.96 5.68
N GLN A 28 23.56 18.77 6.22
CA GLN A 28 22.44 18.33 7.02
C GLN A 28 21.35 17.66 6.18
N THR A 29 21.01 18.19 5.01
CA THR A 29 20.10 17.53 4.06
C THR A 29 20.62 16.19 3.55
N VAL A 30 21.93 16.06 3.30
CA VAL A 30 22.54 14.76 2.93
C VAL A 30 22.51 13.77 4.10
N ALA A 31 22.78 14.25 5.33
CA ALA A 31 22.67 13.42 6.52
C ALA A 31 21.22 12.91 6.72
N GLU A 32 20.23 13.79 6.64
CA GLU A 32 18.81 13.43 6.74
C GLU A 32 18.37 12.46 5.65
N ALA A 33 18.79 12.67 4.40
CA ALA A 33 18.52 11.76 3.29
C ALA A 33 19.16 10.38 3.52
N SER A 34 20.39 10.33 4.03
CA SER A 34 21.07 9.06 4.32
C SER A 34 20.38 8.29 5.47
N ILE A 35 19.92 8.99 6.50
CA ILE A 35 19.18 8.39 7.62
C ILE A 35 17.84 7.83 7.11
N GLY A 36 17.13 8.59 6.27
CA GLY A 36 15.88 8.13 5.63
C GLY A 36 16.08 6.88 4.77
N ALA A 37 17.16 6.81 3.99
CA ALA A 37 17.49 5.65 3.18
C ALA A 37 17.81 4.40 4.02
N VAL A 38 18.57 4.55 5.10
CA VAL A 38 18.86 3.45 6.03
C VAL A 38 17.60 2.97 6.73
N GLN A 39 16.72 3.88 7.17
CA GLN A 39 15.44 3.51 7.76
C GLN A 39 14.57 2.72 6.76
N ALA A 40 14.44 3.20 5.52
CA ALA A 40 13.69 2.49 4.48
C ALA A 40 14.25 1.09 4.18
N ALA A 41 15.58 0.91 4.25
CA ALA A 41 16.23 -0.38 4.06
C ALA A 41 16.12 -1.32 5.27
N THR A 42 16.00 -0.78 6.49
CA THR A 42 15.93 -1.55 7.75
C THR A 42 14.51 -1.83 8.24
N VAL A 43 13.50 -1.14 7.69
CA VAL A 43 12.09 -1.49 7.92
C VAL A 43 11.89 -2.96 7.57
N ARG A 44 11.51 -3.76 8.58
CA ARG A 44 11.11 -5.16 8.37
C ARG A 44 10.04 -5.19 7.31
N ARG A 45 10.34 -5.77 6.15
CA ARG A 45 9.33 -6.11 5.14
C ARG A 45 8.38 -7.11 5.79
N SER A 46 7.20 -6.62 6.17
CA SER A 46 6.09 -7.50 6.51
C SER A 46 5.77 -8.36 5.29
N PRO A 47 5.63 -9.68 5.42
CA PRO A 47 5.23 -10.51 4.29
C PRO A 47 3.90 -10.00 3.77
N ALA A 48 3.80 -9.82 2.45
CA ALA A 48 2.54 -9.49 1.80
C ALA A 48 1.54 -10.62 2.09
N VAL A 49 0.52 -10.34 2.91
CA VAL A 49 -0.54 -11.29 3.21
C VAL A 49 -1.37 -11.45 1.94
N ARG A 50 -1.17 -12.54 1.21
CA ARG A 50 -2.07 -12.89 0.11
C ARG A 50 -3.38 -13.38 0.71
N PRO A 51 -4.53 -12.85 0.27
CA PRO A 51 -5.81 -13.45 0.63
C PRO A 51 -5.82 -14.87 0.04
N LEU A 52 -5.64 -15.87 0.91
CA LEU A 52 -5.88 -17.25 0.54
C LEU A 52 -7.40 -17.39 0.41
N ALA A 53 -7.87 -17.59 -0.82
CA ALA A 53 -9.22 -18.06 -1.05
C ALA A 53 -9.29 -19.50 -0.50
N VAL A 54 -9.64 -19.64 0.78
CA VAL A 54 -9.84 -20.94 1.41
C VAL A 54 -11.08 -21.56 0.77
N LEU A 55 -10.89 -22.59 -0.05
CA LEU A 55 -12.00 -23.36 -0.59
C LEU A 55 -12.70 -24.11 0.57
N PRO A 56 -14.04 -24.17 0.58
CA PRO A 56 -14.76 -24.91 1.60
C PRO A 56 -14.41 -26.39 1.54
N THR A 57 -14.30 -27.02 2.71
CA THR A 57 -14.03 -28.46 2.82
C THR A 57 -15.25 -29.27 2.35
N ILE A 58 -15.04 -30.53 1.98
CA ILE A 58 -16.13 -31.43 1.57
C ILE A 58 -17.22 -31.53 2.67
N ALA A 59 -16.81 -31.52 3.94
CA ALA A 59 -17.73 -31.52 5.08
C ALA A 59 -18.61 -30.25 5.13
N ALA A 60 -18.07 -29.09 4.75
CA ALA A 60 -18.83 -27.84 4.70
C ALA A 60 -19.86 -27.81 3.55
N ILE A 61 -19.61 -28.53 2.45
CA ILE A 61 -20.49 -28.53 1.26
C ILE A 61 -21.53 -29.66 1.32
N ALA A 62 -21.27 -30.74 2.06
CA ALA A 62 -22.18 -31.88 2.19
C ALA A 62 -23.67 -31.54 2.43
N PRO A 63 -24.04 -30.62 3.35
CA PRO A 63 -25.44 -30.30 3.60
C PRO A 63 -26.14 -29.60 2.42
N LEU A 64 -25.41 -28.87 1.57
CA LEU A 64 -25.99 -28.19 0.40
C LEU A 64 -26.48 -29.18 -0.66
N ARG A 65 -25.83 -30.35 -0.77
CA ARG A 65 -26.23 -31.41 -1.70
C ARG A 65 -27.61 -31.99 -1.34
N ALA A 66 -27.95 -32.06 -0.05
CA ALA A 66 -29.25 -32.54 0.39
C ALA A 66 -30.37 -31.53 0.05
N ALA A 67 -30.08 -30.23 0.10
CA ALA A 67 -31.05 -29.18 -0.20
C ALA A 67 -31.38 -29.05 -1.71
N CYS A 68 -30.48 -29.51 -2.60
CA CYS A 68 -30.67 -29.49 -4.05
C CYS A 68 -31.14 -30.82 -4.65
N ALA A 69 -31.62 -31.75 -3.84
CA ALA A 69 -32.23 -32.98 -4.35
C ALA A 69 -33.62 -32.65 -4.94
N ILE A 70 -33.65 -32.25 -6.22
CA ILE A 70 -34.90 -32.19 -6.98
C ILE A 70 -35.31 -33.63 -7.29
N ALA A 71 -36.37 -34.11 -6.63
CA ALA A 71 -36.95 -35.40 -6.95
C ALA A 71 -37.58 -35.35 -8.37
N PRO A 72 -37.28 -36.31 -9.26
CA PRO A 72 -38.00 -36.39 -10.52
C PRO A 72 -39.48 -36.70 -10.21
N VAL A 73 -40.36 -35.77 -10.53
CA VAL A 73 -41.81 -36.01 -10.47
C VAL A 73 -42.19 -36.73 -11.76
N ALA A 74 -42.70 -37.96 -11.64
CA ALA A 74 -43.32 -38.64 -12.76
C ALA A 74 -44.59 -37.87 -13.16
N VAL A 75 -44.53 -37.17 -14.29
CA VAL A 75 -45.67 -36.46 -14.87
C VAL A 75 -46.08 -37.20 -16.14
N GLU A 76 -47.36 -37.55 -16.23
CA GLU A 76 -47.94 -38.16 -17.43
C GLU A 76 -47.67 -37.25 -18.64
N PRO A 77 -47.04 -37.74 -19.72
CA PRO A 77 -46.77 -36.90 -20.88
C PRO A 77 -48.09 -36.49 -21.55
N ILE A 78 -48.16 -35.25 -22.05
CA ILE A 78 -49.39 -34.64 -22.62
C ILE A 78 -50.01 -35.48 -23.76
N PHE A 79 -49.22 -36.33 -24.41
CA PHE A 79 -49.66 -37.19 -25.50
C PHE A 79 -50.06 -38.62 -25.05
N ALA A 80 -49.90 -38.99 -23.78
CA ALA A 80 -50.19 -40.34 -23.31
C ALA A 80 -51.66 -40.74 -23.46
N THR A 81 -52.57 -39.77 -23.34
CA THR A 81 -54.01 -39.96 -23.49
C THR A 81 -54.49 -39.83 -24.95
N ARG A 82 -53.60 -39.48 -25.90
CA ARG A 82 -53.98 -39.36 -27.30
C ARG A 82 -54.13 -40.76 -27.91
N ARG A 83 -55.27 -41.02 -28.55
CA ARG A 83 -55.41 -42.21 -29.41
C ARG A 83 -54.34 -42.15 -30.50
N ARG A 84 -53.56 -43.23 -30.61
CA ARG A 84 -52.72 -43.48 -31.78
C ARG A 84 -53.65 -44.01 -32.86
N GLU A 85 -53.95 -43.18 -33.84
CA GLU A 85 -54.60 -43.58 -35.09
C GLU A 85 -53.55 -44.11 -36.08
#